data_AF-A0A6M0IR25-F1
#
_entry.id   AF-A0A6M0IR25-F1
#
_cell.length_a   1.000
_cell.length_b   1.000
_cell.length_c   1.000
_cell.angle_alpha   90.00
_cell.angle_beta   90.00
_cell.angle_gamma   90.00
#
_symmetry.space_group_name_H-M   'P 1'
#
loop_
_entity.id
_entity.type
_entity.pdbx_description
1 polymer ?
#
loop_
_entity_poly.entity_id
_entity_poly.type
_entity_poly.pdbx_seq_one_letter_code
_entity_poly.pdbx_strand_id
1 'polypeptide(L)' 'MAANTLIIVTGYGSISPKPWKKAYLNISEDNAHQRFVKEHPGVRDATITSIKFDDELIIGTNGEISSTHY' A
#
# COMPACT_ATOMS: atom_id res chain seq x y z
N MET A 1 -17.86 13.84 3.84
CA MET A 1 -17.56 12.45 3.49
C MET A 1 -16.27 12.02 4.17
N ALA A 2 -16.17 10.78 4.64
CA ALA A 2 -14.93 10.28 5.21
C ALA A 2 -14.01 9.87 4.06
N ALA A 3 -12.95 10.63 3.82
CA ALA A 3 -11.97 10.29 2.79
C ALA A 3 -11.28 8.99 3.16
N ASN A 4 -11.58 7.92 2.43
CA ASN A 4 -10.93 6.64 2.62
C ASN A 4 -9.50 6.72 2.08
N THR A 5 -8.56 6.09 2.78
CA THR A 5 -7.15 6.09 2.38
C THR A 5 -6.66 4.66 2.24
N LEU A 6 -6.26 4.29 1.03
CA LEU A 6 -5.52 3.05 0.77
C LEU A 6 -4.03 3.35 0.83
N ILE A 7 -3.31 2.60 1.65
CA ILE A 7 -1.87 2.67 1.78
C ILE A 7 -1.27 1.38 1.24
N ILE A 8 -0.47 1.49 0.19
CA ILE A 8 0.24 0.38 -0.42
C ILE A 8 1.69 0.45 0.03
N VAL A 9 2.15 -0.59 0.73
CA VAL A 9 3.56 -0.76 1.11
C VAL A 9 4.18 -1.79 0.18
N THR A 10 5.23 -1.37 -0.51
CA THR A 10 6.06 -2.23 -1.37
C THR A 10 7.43 -2.37 -0.74
N GLY A 11 7.82 -3.58 -0.39
CA GLY A 11 9.10 -3.88 0.24
C GLY A 11 9.99 -4.77 -0.61
N TYR A 12 11.29 -4.49 -0.56
CA TYR A 12 12.33 -5.31 -1.17
C TYR A 12 13.21 -5.95 -0.11
N GLY A 13 13.45 -7.25 -0.27
CA GLY A 13 14.36 -7.99 0.59
C GLY A 13 15.79 -7.97 0.06
N SER A 14 16.76 -8.16 0.95
CA SER A 14 18.19 -8.25 0.58
C SER A 14 18.50 -9.34 -0.46
N ILE A 15 17.72 -10.43 -0.48
CA ILE A 15 18.06 -11.67 -1.19
C ILE A 15 17.01 -12.01 -2.27
N SER A 16 15.78 -11.52 -2.12
CA SER A 16 14.69 -11.84 -3.05
C SER A 16 14.46 -10.71 -4.05
N PRO A 17 14.58 -10.97 -5.37
CA PRO A 17 14.28 -9.98 -6.41
C PRO A 17 12.78 -9.69 -6.53
N LYS A 18 11.92 -10.47 -5.88
CA LYS A 18 10.47 -10.27 -5.92
C LYS A 18 10.04 -9.30 -4.83
N PRO A 19 9.39 -8.16 -5.17
CA PRO A 19 8.86 -7.25 -4.17
C PRO A 19 7.70 -7.89 -3.41
N TRP A 20 7.66 -7.68 -2.09
CA TRP A 20 6.47 -7.90 -1.28
C TRP A 20 5.59 -6.68 -1.39
N LYS A 21 4.31 -6.87 -1.71
CA LYS A 21 3.33 -5.79 -1.80
C LYS A 21 2.18 -6.08 -0.88
N LYS A 22 1.80 -5.10 -0.06
CA LYS A 22 0.64 -5.21 0.81
C LYS A 22 -0.11 -3.90 0.88
N ALA A 23 -1.43 -3.98 0.87
CA ALA A 23 -2.30 -2.82 0.96
C ALA A 23 -3.03 -2.81 2.30
N TYR A 24 -3.19 -1.61 2.86
CA TYR A 24 -3.89 -1.37 4.11
C TYR A 24 -4.92 -0.26 3.90
N LEU A 25 -6.12 -0.45 4.42
CA LEU A 25 -7.21 0.51 4.26
C LEU A 25 -7.47 1.24 5.57
N ASN A 26 -7.66 2.57 5.50
CA ASN A 26 -8.07 3.43 6.60
C ASN A 26 -7.18 3.34 7.85
N ILE A 27 -5.86 3.20 7.63
CA ILE A 27 -4.84 3.31 8.69
C ILE A 27 -3.82 4.38 8.30
N SER A 28 -2.96 4.78 9.25
CA SER A 28 -1.86 5.72 8.98
C SER A 28 -0.66 5.03 8.32
N GLU A 29 0.15 5.81 7.60
CA GLU A 29 1.35 5.35 6.90
C GLU A 29 2.35 4.68 7.85
N ASP A 30 2.58 5.28 9.03
CA ASP A 30 3.46 4.72 10.05
C ASP A 30 2.98 3.34 10.53
N ASN A 31 1.67 3.21 10.78
CA ASN A 31 1.11 1.95 11.26
C ASN A 31 1.10 0.87 10.16
N ALA A 32 0.84 1.27 8.91
CA ALA A 32 0.96 0.39 7.75
C ALA A 32 2.40 -0.13 7.59
N HIS A 33 3.38 0.77 7.70
CA HIS A 33 4.79 0.43 7.61
C HIS A 33 5.25 -0.49 8.75
N GLN A 34 4.92 -0.17 10.00
CA GLN A 34 5.26 -1.01 11.14
C GLN A 34 4.68 -2.42 11.03
N ARG A 35 3.41 -2.54 10.61
CA ARG A 35 2.79 -3.85 10.36
C ARG A 35 3.50 -4.59 9.25
N PHE A 36 3.83 -3.91 8.15
CA PHE A 36 4.52 -4.51 7.02
C PHE A 36 5.90 -5.04 7.40
N VAL A 37 6.72 -4.26 8.11
CA VAL A 37 8.05 -4.67 8.58
C VAL A 37 7.96 -5.81 9.60
N LYS A 38 6.95 -5.79 10.48
CA LYS A 38 6.71 -6.88 11.43
C LYS A 38 6.37 -8.21 10.72
N GLU A 39 5.62 -8.15 9.63
CA GLU A 39 5.28 -9.32 8.82
C GLU A 39 6.43 -9.75 7.89
N HIS A 40 7.28 -8.81 7.50
CA HIS A 40 8.42 -9.02 6.61
C HIS A 40 9.72 -8.48 7.22
N PRO A 41 10.30 -9.17 8.23
CA PRO A 41 11.49 -8.70 8.94
C PRO A 41 12.75 -8.63 8.06
N GLY A 42 12.72 -9.19 6.85
CA GLY A 42 13.80 -9.14 5.87
C GLY A 42 13.74 -7.97 4.88
N VAL A 43 12.75 -7.07 5.02
CA VAL A 43 12.63 -5.86 4.20
C VAL A 43 13.74 -4.88 4.58
N ARG A 44 14.52 -4.46 3.58
CA ARG A 44 15.50 -3.37 3.75
C ARG A 44 14.98 -2.05 3.25
N ASP A 45 14.27 -2.10 2.13
CA ASP A 45 13.77 -0.93 1.43
C ASP A 45 12.25 -1.08 1.31
N ALA A 46 11.52 -0.08 1.81
CA ALA A 46 10.07 -0.05 1.77
C ALA A 46 9.62 1.28 1.19
N THR A 47 8.83 1.21 0.13
CA THR A 47 8.16 2.37 -0.49
C THR A 47 6.69 2.35 -0.08
N ILE A 48 6.15 3.51 0.28
CA ILE A 48 4.77 3.68 0.69
C ILE A 48 4.06 4.57 -0.33
N THR A 49 2.87 4.16 -0.77
CA THR A 49 2.02 4.93 -1.66
C THR A 49 0.64 5.09 -1.03
N SER A 50 0.26 6.34 -0.77
CA SER A 50 -1.01 6.70 -0.15
C SER A 50 -1.98 7.22 -1.19
N ILE A 51 -3.15 6.60 -1.26
CA ILE A 51 -4.17 6.85 -2.28
C ILE A 51 -5.46 7.20 -1.56
N LYS A 52 -5.90 8.44 -1.74
CA LYS A 52 -7.14 8.93 -1.17
C LYS A 52 -8.26 8.73 -2.19
N PHE A 53 -9.40 8.22 -1.74
CA PHE A 53 -10.59 8.01 -2.55
C PHE A 53 -11.84 8.29 -1.72
N ASP A 54 -12.91 8.74 -2.38
CA ASP A 54 -14.15 9.10 -1.69
C ASP A 54 -15.12 7.91 -1.62
N ASP A 55 -15.50 7.35 -2.78
CA ASP A 55 -16.53 6.30 -2.87
C ASP A 55 -15.99 4.97 -3.41
N GLU A 56 -15.36 4.99 -4.58
CA GLU A 56 -14.90 3.77 -5.26
C GLU A 56 -13.44 3.88 -5.71
N LEU A 57 -12.69 2.80 -5.48
CA LEU A 57 -11.32 2.62 -5.94
C LEU A 57 -11.23 1.37 -6.81
N ILE A 58 -10.87 1.56 -8.08
CA ILE A 58 -10.69 0.47 -9.03
C ILE A 58 -9.20 0.17 -9.15
N ILE A 59 -8.81 -1.06 -8.83
CA ILE A 59 -7.45 -1.57 -9.01
C ILE A 59 -7.48 -2.56 -10.18
N GLY A 60 -7.00 -2.12 -11.35
CA GLY A 60 -6.91 -2.93 -12.54
C GLY A 60 -5.88 -4.06 -12.40
N THR A 61 -6.02 -5.12 -13.18
CA THR A 61 -5.16 -6.32 -13.16
C THR A 61 -3.67 -6.01 -13.40
N ASN A 62 -3.37 -4.87 -14.04
CA ASN A 62 -2.02 -4.39 -14.31
C ASN A 62 -1.45 -3.48 -13.19
N GLY A 63 -2.18 -3.32 -12.08
CA GLY A 63 -1.82 -2.38 -11.01
C GLY A 63 -2.16 -0.92 -11.31
N GLU A 64 -3.01 -0.68 -12.31
CA GLU A 64 -3.57 0.64 -12.58
C GLU A 64 -4.55 1.01 -11.47
N ILE A 65 -4.35 2.15 -10.84
CA ILE A 65 -5.21 2.62 -9.74
C ILE A 65 -5.95 3.84 -10.23
N SER A 66 -7.27 3.69 -10.38
CA SER A 66 -8.18 4.76 -10.76
C SER A 66 -9.18 5.00 -9.64
N SER A 67 -9.42 6.26 -9.32
CA SER A 67 -10.51 6.66 -8.42
C SER A 67 -11.50 7.46 -9.24
N THR A 68 -12.75 7.02 -9.25
CA THR A 68 -13.83 7.72 -9.94
C THR A 68 -14.24 8.91 -9.06
N HIS A 69 -13.78 10.11 -9.41
CA HIS A 69 -14.34 11.36 -8.88
C HIS A 69 -15.53 11.74 -9.79
N TYR A 70 -16.74 11.72 -9.23
CA TYR A 70 -17.94 12.26 -9.88
C TYR A 70 -18.15 13.72 -9.48
#